data_AF-A0A5B7BXV8-F1
#
_entry.id   AF-A0A5B7BXV8-F1
#
_cell.length_a   1.000
_cell.length_b   1.000
_cell.length_c   1.000
_cell.angle_alpha   90.00
_cell.angle_beta   90.00
_cell.angle_gamma   90.00
#
_symmetry.space_group_name_H-M   'P 1'
#
loop_
_entity.id
_entity.type
_entity.pdbx_description
1 polymer ?
#
loop_
_entity_poly.entity_id
_entity_poly.type
_entity_poly.pdbx_seq_one_letter_code
_entity_poly.pdbx_strand_id
1 'polypeptide(L)'
;MSECPRTHSNQTKARIRSSLRRLWGQRLKWKRSREKFLQLWAESIAKAAKQGGGDQQELDWDSYDKIKKEIALQQLQWAANKAKAKEMAQIRAQTAARARAEKMASLAQKRKEQEQKAKVIGEIKRKTRKISKEEKEELAVAQELKLKARLTKIHKKKSVNGQVTSQDHRAWEKLDLEFMKREQIQKEVSLADQIRAAKNKRAEFVSREALATSSSIYSSSERSTE
;
A
#
# COMPACT_ATOMS: atom_id res chain seq x y z
N MET A 1 94.92 -14.51 58.93
CA MET A 1 94.09 -14.99 60.05
C MET A 1 92.65 -14.69 59.68
N SER A 2 91.96 -15.68 59.10
CA SER A 2 90.59 -15.49 58.59
C SER A 2 89.62 -15.90 59.71
N GLU A 3 89.06 -14.92 60.42
CA GLU A 3 88.04 -15.19 61.44
C GLU A 3 86.76 -15.72 60.76
N CYS A 4 86.42 -16.99 61.01
CA CYS A 4 85.15 -17.56 60.57
C CYS A 4 83.98 -16.88 61.30
N PRO A 5 82.85 -16.61 60.61
CA PRO A 5 81.71 -15.96 61.24
C PRO A 5 81.11 -16.85 62.33
N ARG A 6 80.95 -16.27 63.53
CA ARG A 6 80.36 -16.91 64.71
C ARG A 6 78.94 -17.40 64.38
N THR A 7 78.76 -18.70 64.20
CA THR A 7 77.47 -19.31 63.90
C THR A 7 76.54 -19.20 65.11
N HIS A 8 75.46 -18.42 64.97
CA HIS A 8 74.43 -18.31 66.01
C HIS A 8 73.74 -19.66 66.27
N SER A 9 73.47 -19.95 67.55
CA SER A 9 72.64 -21.09 67.98
C SER A 9 71.26 -21.06 67.33
N ASN A 10 70.69 -22.24 67.08
CA ASN A 10 69.35 -22.41 66.53
C ASN A 10 68.28 -21.67 67.34
N GLN A 11 68.44 -21.57 68.66
CA GLN A 11 67.55 -20.83 69.54
C GLN A 11 67.55 -19.32 69.23
N THR A 12 68.72 -18.72 69.03
CA THR A 12 68.85 -17.31 68.66
C THR A 12 68.26 -17.03 67.29
N LYS A 13 68.52 -17.92 66.31
CA LYS A 13 67.92 -17.83 64.97
C LYS A 13 66.38 -17.90 65.03
N ALA A 14 65.82 -18.76 65.86
CA ALA A 14 64.37 -18.85 66.06
C ALA A 14 63.78 -17.58 66.67
N ARG A 15 64.44 -16.99 67.68
CA ARG A 15 64.03 -15.71 68.30
C ARG A 15 64.08 -14.54 67.32
N ILE A 16 65.11 -14.48 66.47
CA ILE A 16 65.21 -13.45 65.42
C ILE A 16 64.10 -13.61 64.38
N ARG A 17 63.83 -14.86 63.94
CA ARG A 17 62.73 -15.12 62.99
C ARG A 17 61.37 -14.75 63.55
N SER A 18 61.10 -15.07 64.82
CA SER A 18 59.82 -14.74 65.45
C SER A 18 59.64 -13.24 65.66
N SER A 19 60.69 -12.52 66.07
CA SER A 19 60.64 -11.06 66.23
C SER A 19 60.43 -10.35 64.90
N LEU A 20 61.14 -10.76 63.83
CA LEU A 20 60.94 -10.23 62.48
C LEU A 20 59.52 -10.49 62.00
N ARG A 21 59.00 -11.72 62.12
CA ARG A 21 57.62 -12.05 61.73
C ARG A 21 56.60 -11.16 62.44
N ARG A 22 56.80 -10.90 63.74
CA ARG A 22 55.93 -10.01 64.51
C ARG A 22 55.98 -8.57 63.98
N LEU A 23 57.17 -8.02 63.73
CA LEU A 23 57.35 -6.67 63.19
C LEU A 23 56.72 -6.51 61.80
N TRP A 24 56.97 -7.47 60.89
CA TRP A 24 56.36 -7.47 59.55
C TRP A 24 54.85 -7.59 59.62
N GLY A 25 54.32 -8.43 60.52
CA GLY A 25 52.88 -8.54 60.76
C GLY A 25 52.24 -7.23 61.24
N GLN A 26 52.89 -6.53 62.18
CA GLN A 26 52.43 -5.21 62.64
C GLN A 26 52.48 -4.16 61.53
N ARG A 27 53.57 -4.12 60.76
CA ARG A 27 53.71 -3.17 59.62
C ARG A 27 52.67 -3.42 58.54
N LEU A 28 52.35 -4.68 58.25
CA LEU A 28 51.32 -5.04 57.28
C LEU A 28 49.92 -4.64 57.78
N LYS A 29 49.62 -4.86 59.06
CA LYS A 29 48.37 -4.39 59.67
C LYS A 29 48.23 -2.87 59.56
N TRP A 30 49.27 -2.13 59.93
CA TRP A 30 49.29 -0.67 59.82
C TRP A 30 49.05 -0.19 58.38
N LYS A 31 49.74 -0.81 57.41
CA LYS A 31 49.58 -0.48 55.98
C LYS A 31 48.12 -0.68 55.54
N ARG A 32 47.53 -1.84 55.85
CA ARG A 32 46.13 -2.14 55.49
C ARG A 32 45.14 -1.20 56.16
N SER A 33 45.33 -0.90 57.45
CA SER A 33 44.46 0.04 58.17
C SER A 33 44.56 1.45 57.59
N ARG A 34 45.78 1.88 57.22
CA ARG A 34 46.00 3.18 56.56
C ARG A 34 45.34 3.25 55.20
N GLU A 35 45.46 2.20 54.37
CA GLU A 35 44.80 2.12 53.07
C GLU A 35 43.28 2.19 53.21
N LYS A 36 42.70 1.42 54.14
CA LYS A 36 41.28 1.47 54.44
C LYS A 36 40.83 2.85 54.91
N PHE A 37 41.61 3.50 55.78
CA PHE A 37 41.32 4.85 56.24
C PHE A 37 41.33 5.85 55.08
N LEU A 38 42.33 5.79 54.20
CA LEU A 38 42.41 6.66 53.03
C LEU A 38 41.25 6.43 52.05
N GLN A 39 40.83 5.17 51.86
CA GLN A 39 39.65 4.83 51.05
C GLN A 39 38.38 5.44 51.66
N LEU A 40 38.12 5.20 52.94
CA LEU A 40 36.95 5.76 53.63
C LEU A 40 36.96 7.28 53.66
N TRP A 41 38.13 7.89 53.82
CA TRP A 41 38.28 9.35 53.77
C TRP A 41 37.99 9.90 52.37
N ALA A 42 38.52 9.26 51.32
CA ALA A 42 38.21 9.62 49.94
C ALA A 42 36.72 9.46 49.63
N GLU A 43 36.08 8.37 50.07
CA GLU A 43 34.64 8.16 49.95
C GLU A 43 33.83 9.23 50.70
N SER A 44 34.26 9.60 51.91
CA SER A 44 33.62 10.66 52.69
C SER A 44 33.69 12.00 51.97
N ILE A 45 34.85 12.34 51.40
CA ILE A 45 35.02 13.56 50.61
C ILE A 45 34.15 13.50 49.35
N ALA A 46 34.17 12.38 48.62
CA ALA A 46 33.35 12.21 47.42
C ALA A 46 31.86 12.36 47.73
N LYS A 47 31.38 11.79 48.85
CA LYS A 47 29.99 11.93 49.30
C LYS A 47 29.66 13.36 49.69
N ALA A 48 30.52 14.02 50.46
CA ALA A 48 30.32 15.42 50.83
C ALA A 48 30.34 16.36 49.61
N ALA A 49 31.24 16.12 48.66
CA ALA A 49 31.32 16.87 47.40
C ALA A 49 30.12 16.60 46.48
N LYS A 50 29.53 15.40 46.54
CA LYS A 50 28.30 15.07 45.83
C LYS A 50 27.10 15.82 46.44
N GLN A 51 26.94 15.73 47.76
CA GLN A 51 25.81 16.32 48.49
C GLN A 51 25.82 17.85 48.47
N GLY A 52 27.01 18.47 48.43
CA GLY A 52 27.16 19.92 48.52
C GLY A 52 27.02 20.45 49.95
N GLY A 53 27.20 21.75 50.14
CA GLY A 53 26.83 22.42 51.40
C GLY A 53 25.31 22.47 51.63
N GLY A 54 24.86 22.88 52.82
CA GLY A 54 23.43 22.89 53.18
C GLY A 54 22.51 23.66 52.23
N ASP A 55 23.06 24.67 51.53
CA ASP A 55 22.34 25.51 50.57
C ASP A 55 22.70 25.21 49.10
N GLN A 56 23.53 24.19 48.85
CA GLN A 56 23.95 23.80 47.49
C GLN A 56 23.17 22.57 47.01
N GLN A 57 22.82 22.58 45.73
CA GLN A 57 22.13 21.47 45.09
C GLN A 57 23.08 20.27 44.93
N GLU A 58 22.59 19.06 45.21
CA GLU A 58 23.34 17.82 45.01
C GLU A 58 23.77 17.71 43.54
N LEU A 59 25.09 17.64 43.29
CA LEU A 59 25.63 17.47 41.94
C LEU A 59 25.74 15.98 41.60
N ASP A 60 24.94 15.53 40.63
CA ASP A 60 25.02 14.17 40.11
C ASP A 60 26.15 14.08 39.08
N TRP A 61 27.38 13.91 39.57
CA TRP A 61 28.59 13.81 38.74
C TRP A 61 28.54 12.66 37.70
N ASP A 62 27.73 11.64 37.95
CA ASP A 62 27.49 10.52 37.02
C ASP A 62 26.45 10.83 35.93
N SER A 63 25.86 12.03 35.93
CA SER A 63 24.80 12.42 34.99
C SER A 63 25.21 12.26 33.53
N TYR A 64 26.46 12.58 33.18
CA TYR A 64 26.97 12.41 31.82
C TYR A 64 26.95 10.95 31.37
N ASP A 65 27.43 10.03 32.21
CA ASP A 65 27.45 8.61 31.91
C ASP A 65 26.04 8.02 31.87
N LYS A 66 25.13 8.50 32.71
CA LYS A 66 23.70 8.14 32.67
C LYS A 66 23.07 8.58 31.35
N ILE A 67 23.29 9.83 30.93
CA ILE A 67 22.78 10.37 29.65
C ILE A 67 23.36 9.58 28.48
N LYS A 68 24.65 9.25 28.51
CA LYS A 68 25.30 8.46 27.45
C LYS A 68 24.69 7.06 27.32
N LYS A 69 24.41 6.39 28.45
CA LYS A 69 23.69 5.10 28.46
C LYS A 69 22.27 5.23 27.92
N GLU A 70 21.56 6.27 28.33
CA GLU A 70 20.19 6.54 27.87
C GLU A 70 20.13 6.78 26.36
N ILE A 71 21.05 7.59 25.82
CA ILE A 71 21.16 7.82 24.37
C ILE A 71 21.42 6.50 23.62
N ALA A 72 22.31 5.64 24.14
CA ALA A 72 22.58 4.35 23.53
C ALA A 72 21.34 3.44 23.52
N LEU A 73 20.57 3.42 24.61
CA LEU A 73 19.30 2.68 24.68
C LEU A 73 18.27 3.22 23.69
N GLN A 74 18.13 4.54 23.58
CA GLN A 74 17.23 5.18 22.63
C GLN A 74 17.59 4.86 21.18
N GLN A 75 18.89 4.88 20.84
CA GLN A 75 19.36 4.50 19.51
C GLN A 75 19.03 3.04 19.19
N LEU A 76 19.22 2.13 20.14
CA LEU A 76 18.88 0.72 20.00
C LEU A 76 17.37 0.53 19.77
N GLN A 77 16.54 1.22 20.56
CA GLN A 77 15.09 1.18 20.42
C GLN A 77 14.63 1.72 19.06
N TRP A 78 15.23 2.82 18.59
CA TRP A 78 14.95 3.39 17.28
C TRP A 78 15.29 2.43 16.15
N ALA A 79 16.46 1.78 16.21
CA ALA A 79 16.87 0.79 15.23
C ALA A 79 15.91 -0.40 15.19
N ALA A 80 15.51 -0.92 16.35
CA ALA A 80 14.56 -2.02 16.47
C ALA A 80 13.18 -1.66 15.89
N ASN A 81 12.66 -0.47 16.22
CA ASN A 81 11.38 0.01 15.70
C ASN A 81 11.42 0.20 14.18
N LYS A 82 12.53 0.73 13.65
CA LYS A 82 12.73 0.90 12.19
C LYS A 82 12.77 -0.45 11.47
N ALA A 83 13.41 -1.47 12.06
CA ALA A 83 13.43 -2.82 11.50
C ALA A 83 12.01 -3.43 11.46
N LYS A 84 11.27 -3.36 12.58
CA LYS A 84 9.87 -3.82 12.66
C LYS A 84 8.97 -3.11 11.65
N ALA A 85 9.12 -1.79 11.50
CA ALA A 85 8.33 -1.02 10.54
C ALA A 85 8.59 -1.47 9.09
N LYS A 86 9.85 -1.76 8.73
CA LYS A 86 10.20 -2.30 7.41
C LYS A 86 9.60 -3.68 7.16
N GLU A 87 9.67 -4.57 8.15
CA GLU A 87 9.08 -5.90 8.06
C GLU A 87 7.56 -5.83 7.86
N MET A 88 6.87 -5.02 8.66
CA MET A 88 5.44 -4.79 8.51
C MET A 88 5.07 -4.17 7.15
N ALA A 89 5.90 -3.28 6.61
CA ALA A 89 5.71 -2.72 5.28
C ALA A 89 5.88 -3.78 4.18
N GLN A 90 6.85 -4.69 4.32
CA GLN A 90 7.03 -5.81 3.38
C GLN A 90 5.85 -6.77 3.40
N ILE A 91 5.36 -7.14 4.60
CA ILE A 91 4.18 -7.99 4.75
C ILE A 91 2.97 -7.34 4.09
N ARG A 92 2.72 -6.05 4.35
CA ARG A 92 1.61 -5.29 3.72
C ARG A 92 1.75 -5.20 2.20
N ALA A 93 2.96 -5.01 1.69
CA ALA A 93 3.21 -4.99 0.24
C ALA A 93 2.94 -6.36 -0.39
N GLN A 94 3.38 -7.44 0.27
CA GLN A 94 3.15 -8.81 -0.20
C GLN A 94 1.67 -9.18 -0.20
N THR A 95 0.92 -8.84 0.85
CA THR A 95 -0.53 -9.11 0.92
C THR A 95 -1.28 -8.31 -0.13
N ALA A 96 -0.93 -7.04 -0.34
CA ALA A 96 -1.51 -6.22 -1.40
C ALA A 96 -1.22 -6.79 -2.81
N ALA A 97 0.01 -7.27 -3.04
CA ALA A 97 0.39 -7.90 -4.30
C ALA A 97 -0.41 -9.20 -4.55
N ARG A 98 -0.57 -10.05 -3.52
CA ARG A 98 -1.38 -11.27 -3.60
C ARG A 98 -2.84 -10.95 -3.92
N ALA A 99 -3.45 -9.99 -3.22
CA ALA A 99 -4.82 -9.57 -3.48
C ALA A 99 -5.02 -9.00 -4.90
N ARG A 100 -4.02 -8.27 -5.44
CA ARG A 100 -4.04 -7.80 -6.83
C ARG A 100 -3.94 -8.97 -7.82
N ALA A 101 -3.04 -9.92 -7.57
CA ALA A 101 -2.89 -11.11 -8.41
C ALA A 101 -4.17 -11.95 -8.44
N GLU A 102 -4.81 -12.15 -7.29
CA GLU A 102 -6.08 -12.89 -7.18
C GLU A 102 -7.23 -12.20 -7.91
N LYS A 103 -7.35 -10.87 -7.77
CA LYS A 103 -8.33 -10.08 -8.54
C LYS A 103 -8.09 -10.20 -10.05
N MET A 104 -6.83 -10.14 -10.47
CA MET A 104 -6.47 -10.28 -11.88
C MET A 104 -6.74 -11.68 -12.42
N ALA A 105 -6.44 -12.72 -11.64
CA ALA A 105 -6.74 -14.12 -11.99
C ALA A 105 -8.25 -14.33 -12.13
N SER A 106 -9.04 -13.81 -11.20
CA SER A 106 -10.51 -13.87 -11.23
C SER A 106 -11.07 -13.15 -12.46
N LEU A 107 -10.53 -11.98 -12.81
CA LEU A 107 -10.92 -11.24 -14.03
C LEU A 107 -10.58 -12.03 -15.30
N ALA A 108 -9.39 -12.63 -15.35
CA ALA A 108 -8.95 -13.44 -16.48
C ALA A 108 -9.84 -14.67 -16.67
N GLN A 109 -10.24 -15.34 -15.57
CA GLN A 109 -11.17 -16.46 -15.61
C GLN A 109 -12.54 -16.04 -16.16
N LYS A 110 -13.11 -14.93 -15.65
CA LYS A 110 -14.38 -14.38 -16.17
C LYS A 110 -14.32 -14.04 -17.65
N ARG A 111 -13.19 -13.49 -18.13
CA ARG A 111 -12.99 -13.22 -19.57
C ARG A 111 -12.97 -14.51 -20.40
N LYS A 112 -12.27 -15.54 -19.94
CA LYS A 112 -12.25 -16.85 -20.63
C LYS A 112 -13.64 -17.47 -20.71
N GLU A 113 -14.42 -17.41 -19.63
CA GLU A 113 -15.81 -17.89 -19.62
C GLU A 113 -16.70 -17.12 -20.60
N GLN A 114 -16.59 -15.79 -20.64
CA GLN A 114 -17.32 -14.96 -21.59
C GLN A 114 -16.93 -15.25 -23.03
N GLU A 115 -15.65 -15.45 -23.31
CA GLU A 115 -15.16 -15.81 -24.64
C GLU A 115 -15.69 -17.18 -25.07
N GLN A 116 -15.70 -18.17 -24.19
CA GLN A 116 -16.31 -19.48 -24.47
C GLN A 116 -17.81 -19.35 -24.74
N LYS A 117 -18.55 -18.61 -23.91
CA LYS A 117 -19.98 -18.33 -24.15
C LYS A 117 -20.21 -17.64 -25.50
N ALA A 118 -19.37 -16.67 -25.85
CA ALA A 118 -19.44 -15.97 -27.14
C ALA A 118 -19.15 -16.91 -28.32
N LYS A 119 -18.17 -17.82 -28.19
CA LYS A 119 -17.89 -18.85 -29.20
C LYS A 119 -19.09 -19.77 -29.41
N VAL A 120 -19.69 -20.28 -28.33
CA VAL A 120 -20.91 -21.12 -28.39
C VAL A 120 -22.07 -20.37 -29.06
N ILE A 121 -22.34 -19.13 -28.65
CA ILE A 121 -23.40 -18.31 -29.27
C ILE A 121 -23.10 -18.05 -30.76
N GLY A 122 -21.83 -17.78 -31.10
CA GLY A 122 -21.39 -17.59 -32.47
C GLY A 122 -21.60 -18.83 -33.33
N GLU A 123 -21.30 -20.02 -32.80
CA GLU A 123 -21.55 -21.30 -33.46
C GLU A 123 -23.05 -21.58 -33.65
N ILE A 124 -23.87 -21.35 -32.63
CA ILE A 124 -25.33 -21.48 -32.74
C ILE A 124 -25.84 -20.57 -33.86
N LYS A 125 -25.48 -19.29 -33.85
CA LYS A 125 -25.89 -18.32 -34.88
C LYS A 125 -25.42 -18.73 -36.28
N ARG A 126 -24.22 -19.30 -36.42
CA ARG A 126 -23.73 -19.82 -37.72
C ARG A 126 -24.56 -21.01 -38.19
N LYS A 127 -24.92 -21.94 -37.31
CA LYS A 127 -25.79 -23.08 -37.62
C LYS A 127 -27.18 -22.61 -38.04
N THR A 128 -27.80 -21.69 -37.28
CA THR A 128 -29.12 -21.13 -37.63
C THR A 128 -29.10 -20.41 -38.98
N ARG A 129 -28.03 -19.65 -39.27
CA ARG A 129 -27.87 -19.00 -40.58
C ARG A 129 -27.78 -20.01 -41.73
N LYS A 130 -27.05 -21.11 -41.56
CA LYS A 130 -26.99 -22.19 -42.57
C LYS A 130 -28.38 -22.78 -42.84
N ILE A 131 -29.11 -23.14 -41.78
CA ILE A 131 -30.47 -23.69 -41.88
C ILE A 131 -31.40 -22.71 -42.61
N SER A 132 -31.39 -21.42 -42.23
CA SER A 132 -32.22 -20.41 -42.91
C SER A 132 -31.82 -20.15 -44.36
N LYS A 133 -30.59 -20.50 -44.76
CA LYS A 133 -30.10 -20.35 -46.13
C LYS A 133 -30.52 -21.55 -46.97
N GLU A 134 -30.42 -22.76 -46.41
CA GLU A 134 -30.96 -24.00 -46.99
C GLU A 134 -32.48 -23.88 -47.18
N GLU A 135 -33.23 -23.41 -46.18
CA GLU A 135 -34.69 -23.19 -46.31
C GLU A 135 -35.04 -22.15 -47.40
N LYS A 136 -34.24 -21.09 -47.55
CA LYS A 136 -34.43 -20.11 -48.63
C LYS A 136 -34.13 -20.70 -49.99
N GLU A 137 -33.12 -21.56 -50.11
CA GLU A 137 -32.82 -22.29 -51.33
C GLU A 137 -33.96 -23.28 -51.65
N GLU A 138 -34.49 -23.99 -50.68
CA GLU A 138 -35.66 -24.87 -50.85
C GLU A 138 -36.92 -24.11 -51.28
N LEU A 139 -37.20 -22.97 -50.65
CA LEU A 139 -38.32 -22.09 -51.03
C LEU A 139 -38.12 -21.52 -52.45
N ALA A 140 -36.90 -21.15 -52.82
CA ALA A 140 -36.58 -20.67 -54.16
C ALA A 140 -36.82 -21.77 -55.21
N VAL A 141 -36.38 -23.01 -54.94
CA VAL A 141 -36.63 -24.18 -55.80
C VAL A 141 -38.14 -24.42 -55.95
N ALA A 142 -38.90 -24.39 -54.85
CA ALA A 142 -40.36 -24.55 -54.89
C ALA A 142 -41.06 -23.44 -55.70
N GLN A 143 -40.57 -22.20 -55.59
CA GLN A 143 -41.09 -21.07 -56.35
C GLN A 143 -40.75 -21.17 -57.84
N GLU A 144 -39.54 -21.62 -58.17
CA GLU A 144 -39.10 -21.85 -59.55
C GLU A 144 -39.92 -22.95 -60.21
N LEU A 145 -40.22 -24.05 -59.50
CA LEU A 145 -41.13 -25.10 -59.97
C LEU A 145 -42.55 -24.56 -60.21
N LYS A 146 -43.08 -23.72 -59.31
CA LYS A 146 -44.38 -23.03 -59.51
C LYS A 146 -44.35 -22.10 -60.72
N LEU A 147 -43.26 -21.35 -60.93
CA LEU A 147 -43.08 -20.46 -62.07
C LEU A 147 -42.97 -21.24 -63.38
N LYS A 148 -42.20 -22.32 -63.41
CA LYS A 148 -42.11 -23.23 -64.58
C LYS A 148 -43.49 -23.80 -64.92
N ALA A 149 -44.27 -24.22 -63.92
CA ALA A 149 -45.65 -24.66 -64.12
C ALA A 149 -46.61 -23.55 -64.62
N ARG A 150 -46.34 -22.27 -64.28
CA ARG A 150 -47.08 -21.12 -64.83
C ARG A 150 -46.62 -20.77 -66.25
N LEU A 151 -45.33 -20.82 -66.54
CA LEU A 151 -44.75 -20.55 -67.86
C LEU A 151 -45.20 -21.56 -68.91
N THR A 152 -45.33 -22.83 -68.54
CA THR A 152 -45.94 -23.86 -69.40
C THR A 152 -47.43 -23.61 -69.66
N LYS A 153 -48.14 -22.90 -68.76
CA LYS A 153 -49.50 -22.40 -69.01
C LYS A 153 -49.52 -21.15 -69.89
N ILE A 154 -48.53 -20.27 -69.78
CA ILE A 154 -48.45 -18.98 -70.50
C ILE A 154 -48.00 -19.14 -71.97
N HIS A 155 -47.25 -20.19 -72.32
CA HIS A 155 -46.94 -20.50 -73.73
C HIS A 155 -48.18 -20.77 -74.61
N LYS A 156 -49.39 -20.78 -74.05
CA LYS A 156 -50.66 -20.84 -74.79
C LYS A 156 -51.31 -19.48 -75.07
N LYS A 157 -50.80 -18.35 -74.56
CA LYS A 157 -51.38 -17.02 -74.81
C LYS A 157 -50.29 -15.95 -74.93
N LYS A 158 -49.92 -15.61 -76.16
CA LYS A 158 -49.27 -14.33 -76.51
C LYS A 158 -50.33 -13.37 -77.03
N SER A 159 -50.48 -12.20 -76.40
CA SER A 159 -50.98 -10.99 -77.05
C SER A 159 -50.61 -9.76 -76.21
N VAL A 160 -49.63 -9.00 -76.73
CA VAL A 160 -49.53 -7.53 -76.88
C VAL A 160 -50.01 -6.58 -75.75
N ASN A 161 -49.07 -5.67 -75.40
CA ASN A 161 -49.21 -4.27 -74.98
C ASN A 161 -49.48 -3.93 -73.50
N GLY A 162 -48.78 -2.90 -73.01
CA GLY A 162 -49.04 -2.26 -71.73
C GLY A 162 -47.82 -1.58 -71.10
N GLN A 163 -47.50 -0.37 -71.55
CA GLN A 163 -46.62 0.60 -70.89
C GLN A 163 -47.28 1.11 -69.60
N VAL A 164 -46.58 1.11 -68.46
CA VAL A 164 -46.95 1.91 -67.26
C VAL A 164 -45.69 2.38 -66.53
N THR A 165 -45.61 3.70 -66.39
CA THR A 165 -44.75 4.49 -65.51
C THR A 165 -45.12 4.27 -64.05
N SER A 166 -44.15 4.15 -63.14
CA SER A 166 -44.41 4.35 -61.71
C SER A 166 -43.31 5.20 -61.07
N GLN A 167 -43.75 6.40 -60.76
CA GLN A 167 -43.18 7.42 -59.91
C GLN A 167 -43.15 6.96 -58.44
N ASP A 168 -42.36 7.69 -57.64
CA ASP A 168 -42.21 7.68 -56.17
C ASP A 168 -41.24 6.69 -55.50
N HIS A 169 -40.03 7.17 -55.22
CA HIS A 169 -39.31 6.91 -53.95
C HIS A 169 -38.28 8.03 -53.68
N ARG A 170 -38.68 9.12 -52.98
CA ARG A 170 -37.71 10.15 -52.56
C ARG A 170 -38.04 10.80 -51.21
N ALA A 171 -38.33 9.99 -50.20
CA ALA A 171 -38.56 10.45 -48.81
C ALA A 171 -37.55 9.92 -47.78
N TRP A 172 -36.85 8.82 -48.06
CA TRP A 172 -35.95 8.17 -47.08
C TRP A 172 -34.53 8.75 -47.06
N GLU A 173 -34.14 9.47 -48.11
CA GLU A 173 -32.80 10.09 -48.26
C GLU A 173 -32.59 11.30 -47.33
N LYS A 174 -33.69 11.91 -46.84
CA LYS A 174 -33.69 13.05 -45.90
C LYS A 174 -33.77 12.61 -44.43
N LEU A 175 -33.62 11.32 -44.14
CA LEU A 175 -33.50 10.77 -42.78
C LEU A 175 -32.14 10.08 -42.54
N ASP A 176 -31.22 10.17 -43.51
CA ASP A 176 -29.86 9.64 -43.40
C ASP A 176 -28.78 10.74 -43.29
N LEU A 177 -29.05 11.97 -43.76
CA LEU A 177 -28.09 13.08 -43.81
C LEU A 177 -27.95 13.84 -42.48
N GLU A 178 -29.06 14.05 -41.81
CA GLU A 178 -29.28 14.55 -40.44
C GLU A 178 -28.74 13.61 -39.33
N PHE A 179 -28.77 12.29 -39.49
CA PHE A 179 -28.20 11.32 -38.55
C PHE A 179 -26.67 11.33 -38.65
N MET A 180 -26.16 11.33 -39.88
CA MET A 180 -24.74 11.56 -40.17
C MET A 180 -24.24 12.90 -39.61
N LYS A 181 -24.97 14.00 -39.82
CA LYS A 181 -24.61 15.33 -39.28
C LYS A 181 -24.62 15.37 -37.75
N ARG A 182 -25.58 14.71 -37.09
CA ARG A 182 -25.66 14.66 -35.62
C ARG A 182 -24.53 13.80 -35.02
N GLU A 183 -24.12 12.73 -35.70
CA GLU A 183 -22.95 11.93 -35.29
C GLU A 183 -21.63 12.69 -35.48
N GLN A 184 -21.52 13.48 -36.56
CA GLN A 184 -20.30 14.26 -36.85
C GLN A 184 -20.07 15.37 -35.82
N ILE A 185 -21.13 16.06 -35.39
CA ILE A 185 -21.05 17.07 -34.30
C ILE A 185 -20.66 16.40 -32.97
N GLN A 186 -21.07 15.16 -32.71
CA GLN A 186 -20.65 14.42 -31.51
C GLN A 186 -19.19 13.94 -31.57
N LYS A 187 -18.66 13.65 -32.77
CA LYS A 187 -17.24 13.30 -32.98
C LYS A 187 -16.29 14.50 -32.91
N GLU A 188 -16.75 15.70 -33.26
CA GLU A 188 -15.96 16.94 -33.20
C GLU A 188 -15.69 17.40 -31.76
N VAL A 189 -16.55 17.04 -30.80
CA VAL A 189 -16.26 17.26 -29.39
C VAL A 189 -15.37 16.12 -28.90
N SER A 190 -14.07 16.38 -28.81
CA SER A 190 -13.06 15.44 -28.28
C SER A 190 -13.54 14.81 -26.96
N LEU A 191 -13.39 13.50 -26.81
CA LEU A 191 -13.76 12.77 -25.59
C LEU A 191 -13.12 13.39 -24.34
N ALA A 192 -11.92 13.95 -24.47
CA ALA A 192 -11.23 14.66 -23.40
C ALA A 192 -12.00 15.93 -22.95
N ASP A 193 -12.65 16.63 -23.87
CA ASP A 193 -13.46 17.81 -23.59
C ASP A 193 -14.78 17.44 -22.94
N GLN A 194 -15.40 16.32 -23.35
CA GLN A 194 -16.60 15.78 -22.70
C GLN A 194 -16.31 15.39 -21.23
N ILE A 195 -15.16 14.74 -20.98
CA ILE A 195 -14.74 14.37 -19.62
C ILE A 195 -14.44 15.62 -18.78
N ARG A 196 -13.77 16.64 -19.34
CA ARG A 196 -13.54 17.91 -18.65
C ARG A 196 -14.85 18.63 -18.32
N ALA A 197 -15.77 18.74 -19.26
CA ALA A 197 -17.07 19.36 -19.05
C ALA A 197 -17.90 18.63 -17.99
N ALA A 198 -17.91 17.29 -18.01
CA ALA A 198 -18.59 16.49 -17.00
C ALA A 198 -17.97 16.65 -15.60
N LYS A 199 -16.65 16.73 -15.50
CA LYS A 199 -15.95 16.99 -14.24
C LYS A 199 -16.24 18.39 -13.70
N ASN A 200 -16.23 19.41 -14.55
CA ASN A 200 -16.51 20.79 -14.14
C ASN A 200 -17.95 20.94 -13.66
N LYS A 201 -18.92 20.35 -14.35
CA LYS A 201 -20.32 20.30 -13.88
C LYS A 201 -20.43 19.64 -12.50
N ARG A 202 -19.74 18.52 -12.28
CA ARG A 202 -19.76 17.86 -10.96
C ARG A 202 -19.14 18.72 -9.87
N ALA A 203 -18.07 19.46 -10.16
CA ALA A 203 -17.47 20.41 -9.23
C ALA A 203 -18.41 21.58 -8.92
N GLU A 204 -19.09 22.14 -9.93
CA GLU A 204 -20.10 23.19 -9.74
C GLU A 204 -21.27 22.72 -8.86
N PHE A 205 -21.77 21.49 -9.05
CA PHE A 205 -22.80 20.92 -8.18
C PHE A 205 -22.31 20.80 -6.73
N VAL A 206 -21.10 20.31 -6.50
CA VAL A 206 -20.52 20.17 -5.14
C VAL A 206 -20.30 21.55 -4.49
N SER A 207 -19.85 22.55 -5.25
CA SER A 207 -19.69 23.92 -4.74
C SER A 207 -21.03 24.60 -4.43
N ARG A 208 -22.06 24.36 -5.23
CA ARG A 208 -23.41 24.89 -4.99
C ARG A 208 -24.08 24.21 -3.79
N GLU A 209 -23.83 22.92 -3.59
CA GLU A 209 -24.28 22.14 -2.45
C GLU A 209 -23.59 22.59 -1.15
N ALA A 210 -22.29 22.86 -1.19
CA ALA A 210 -21.53 23.41 -0.05
C ALA A 210 -22.01 24.82 0.37
N LEU A 211 -22.32 25.69 -0.59
CA LEU A 211 -22.86 27.03 -0.30
C LEU A 211 -24.29 26.97 0.27
N ALA A 212 -25.11 26.02 -0.19
CA ALA A 212 -26.46 25.81 0.35
C ALA A 212 -26.43 25.27 1.80
N THR A 213 -25.46 24.42 2.14
CA THR A 213 -25.28 23.92 3.52
C THR A 213 -24.74 25.00 4.45
N SER A 214 -23.82 25.86 4.01
CA SER A 214 -23.36 27.00 4.82
C SER A 214 -24.44 28.06 5.06
N SER A 215 -25.33 28.30 4.09
CA SER A 215 -26.46 29.24 4.26
C SER A 215 -27.54 28.73 5.22
N SER A 216 -27.72 27.41 5.34
CA SER A 216 -28.72 26.83 6.24
C SER A 216 -28.30 26.86 7.71
N ILE A 217 -26.99 26.83 8.01
CA ILE A 217 -26.48 26.78 9.40
C ILE A 217 -26.59 28.15 10.08
N TYR A 218 -26.54 29.26 9.33
CA TYR A 218 -26.57 30.61 9.89
C TYR A 218 -27.98 31.12 10.24
N SER A 219 -29.06 30.48 9.74
CA SER A 219 -30.44 30.93 10.01
C SER A 219 -31.08 30.25 11.23
N SER A 220 -30.40 29.27 11.86
CA SER A 220 -30.93 28.55 13.03
C SER A 220 -30.34 28.98 14.38
N SER A 221 -29.36 29.92 14.42
CA SER A 221 -28.74 30.36 15.67
C SER A 221 -29.28 31.67 16.27
N GLU A 222 -30.21 32.37 15.62
CA GLU A 222 -30.75 33.66 16.10
C GLU A 222 -32.02 33.56 16.95
N ARG A 223 -32.45 32.36 17.34
CA ARG A 223 -33.72 32.18 18.05
C ARG A 223 -33.57 31.38 19.35
N SER A 224 -32.67 31.79 20.25
CA SER A 224 -32.60 31.26 21.63
C SER A 224 -31.72 32.13 22.53
N THR A 225 -32.21 33.31 22.93
CA THR A 225 -31.82 33.99 24.18
C THR A 225 -33.00 34.81 24.67
N GLU A 226 -33.87 34.17 25.46
CA GLU A 226 -34.73 34.82 26.48
C GLU A 226 -34.15 34.49 27.85
#